data_AF-A0A285KHT4-F1
#
_entry.id   AF-A0A285KHT4-F1
#
_cell.length_a   1.000
_cell.length_b   1.000
_cell.length_c   1.000
_cell.angle_alpha   90.00
_cell.angle_beta   90.00
_cell.angle_gamma   90.00
#
_symmetry.space_group_name_H-M   'P 1'
#
loop_
_entity.id
_entity.type
_entity.pdbx_description
1 polymer ?
#
loop_
_entity_poly.entity_id
_entity_poly.type
_entity_poly.pdbx_seq_one_letter_code
_entity_poly.pdbx_strand_id
1 'polypeptide(L)'
;TSGHLAAYAGLAPVTRRSGTSIRGEHPPKGGNKQLKRAFFLSAFAALSDPLSRAYYDRKRAEGKKHNAALICLARRRVDVLHAMLRTQTPYQPKPAEKLALAA
;
A
#
# COMPACT_ATOMS: atom_id res chain seq x y z
N THR A 1 -13.88 -6.16 -4.47
CA THR A 1 -13.48 -5.26 -3.36
C THR A 1 -11.99 -4.98 -3.49
N SER A 2 -11.48 -3.89 -2.91
CA SER A 2 -10.05 -3.55 -3.00
C SER A 2 -9.15 -4.60 -2.36
N GLY A 3 -9.65 -5.29 -1.32
CA GLY A 3 -8.99 -6.45 -0.71
C GLY A 3 -8.75 -7.61 -1.69
N HIS A 4 -9.72 -7.94 -2.54
CA HIS A 4 -9.55 -8.98 -3.57
C HIS A 4 -8.49 -8.57 -4.60
N LEU A 5 -8.46 -7.31 -5.02
CA LEU A 5 -7.42 -6.79 -5.92
C LEU A 5 -6.04 -6.90 -5.28
N ALA A 6 -5.92 -6.50 -4.01
CA ALA A 6 -4.65 -6.57 -3.28
C ALA A 6 -4.19 -8.02 -3.07
N ALA A 7 -5.10 -8.94 -2.80
CA ALA A 7 -4.79 -10.37 -2.67
C ALA A 7 -4.30 -10.96 -4.00
N TYR A 8 -5.00 -10.67 -5.09
CA TYR A 8 -4.60 -11.09 -6.43
C TYR A 8 -3.24 -10.51 -6.84
N ALA A 9 -2.97 -9.25 -6.52
CA ALA A 9 -1.69 -8.58 -6.77
C ALA A 9 -0.55 -9.05 -5.83
N GLY A 10 -0.81 -9.93 -4.86
CA GLY A 10 0.21 -10.36 -3.89
C GLY A 10 0.71 -9.21 -2.99
N LEU A 11 -0.18 -8.28 -2.65
CA LEU A 11 0.06 -7.13 -1.77
C LEU A 11 -0.73 -7.19 -0.46
N ALA A 12 -1.75 -8.04 -0.38
CA ALA A 12 -2.45 -8.28 0.88
C ALA A 12 -1.55 -9.04 1.86
N PRO A 13 -1.53 -8.66 3.16
CA PRO A 13 -0.85 -9.45 4.17
C PRO A 13 -1.46 -10.85 4.23
N VAL A 14 -0.63 -11.89 4.34
CA VAL A 14 -1.09 -13.26 4.51
C VAL A 14 -0.72 -13.72 5.91
N THR A 15 -1.74 -14.01 6.71
CA THR A 15 -1.56 -14.67 8.01
C THR A 15 -1.23 -16.14 7.75
N ARG A 16 -0.03 -16.60 8.10
CA ARG A 16 0.30 -18.03 8.07
C ARG A 16 -0.03 -18.65 9.43
N ARG A 17 -1.04 -19.51 9.49
CA ARG A 17 -1.41 -20.29 10.69
C ARG A 17 -1.01 -21.75 10.52
N SER A 18 0.26 -22.09 10.68
CA SER A 18 0.73 -23.50 10.63
C SER A 18 1.49 -23.94 11.89
N GLY A 19 1.41 -23.18 12.98
CA GLY A 19 2.03 -23.52 14.27
C GLY A 19 1.56 -22.60 15.40
N THR A 20 1.91 -22.96 16.65
CA THR A 20 1.56 -22.26 17.91
C THR A 20 2.13 -20.83 18.04
N SER A 21 2.90 -20.36 17.06
CA SER A 21 3.40 -18.98 16.99
C SER A 21 2.37 -18.05 16.33
N ILE A 22 1.65 -17.28 17.14
CA ILE A 22 0.53 -16.42 16.73
C ILE A 22 0.99 -15.06 16.16
N ARG A 23 2.30 -14.77 16.05
CA ARG A 23 2.79 -13.38 15.95
C ARG A 23 3.39 -12.92 14.59
N GLY A 24 3.03 -13.54 13.46
CA GLY A 24 3.63 -13.20 12.16
C GLY A 24 2.64 -12.95 11.01
N GLU A 25 2.48 -11.70 10.58
CA GLU A 25 2.04 -11.43 9.21
C GLU A 25 3.22 -11.67 8.26
N HIS A 26 3.02 -12.50 7.23
CA HIS A 26 4.06 -12.82 6.27
C HIS A 26 3.76 -12.19 4.91
N PRO A 27 4.80 -11.74 4.19
CA PRO A 27 4.65 -11.40 2.78
C PRO A 27 4.11 -12.60 2.00
N PRO A 28 3.06 -12.41 1.17
CA PRO A 28 2.59 -13.47 0.28
C PRO A 28 3.71 -13.91 -0.68
N LYS A 29 3.89 -15.22 -0.81
CA LYS A 29 4.79 -15.83 -1.81
C LYS A 29 4.10 -15.99 -3.18
N GLY A 30 2.77 -15.93 -3.22
CA GLY A 30 1.95 -16.00 -4.45
C GLY A 30 1.42 -14.65 -4.91
N GLY A 31 0.59 -14.67 -5.96
CA GLY A 31 -0.03 -13.50 -6.58
C GLY A 31 0.60 -13.12 -7.92
N ASN A 32 -0.03 -12.19 -8.62
CA ASN A 32 0.41 -11.72 -9.93
C ASN A 32 1.68 -10.84 -9.79
N LYS A 33 2.82 -11.38 -10.24
CA LYS A 33 4.13 -10.71 -10.15
C LYS A 33 4.20 -9.40 -10.95
N GLN A 34 3.52 -9.34 -12.10
CA GLN A 34 3.52 -8.14 -12.93
C GLN A 34 2.76 -7.00 -12.22
N LEU A 35 1.58 -7.30 -11.67
CA LEU A 35 0.82 -6.34 -10.88
C LEU A 35 1.58 -5.90 -9.63
N LYS A 36 2.18 -6.83 -8.90
CA LYS A 36 3.01 -6.51 -7.74
C LYS A 36 4.13 -5.52 -8.10
N ARG A 37 4.84 -5.77 -9.20
CA ARG A 37 5.89 -4.88 -9.69
C ARG A 37 5.33 -3.52 -10.12
N ALA A 38 4.22 -3.49 -10.84
CA ALA A 38 3.57 -2.26 -11.27
C ALA A 38 3.18 -1.39 -10.07
N PHE A 39 2.55 -1.97 -9.04
CA PHE A 39 2.19 -1.24 -7.83
C PHE A 39 3.40 -0.82 -6.99
N PHE A 40 4.47 -1.60 -6.98
CA PHE A 40 5.72 -1.21 -6.31
C PHE A 40 6.34 0.02 -6.97
N LEU A 41 6.49 0.01 -8.30
CA LEU A 41 6.98 1.17 -9.06
C LEU A 41 6.06 2.38 -8.91
N SER A 42 4.76 2.14 -8.92
CA SER A 42 3.75 3.16 -8.68
C SER A 42 3.89 3.77 -7.28
N ALA A 43 4.12 2.97 -6.24
CA ALA A 43 4.38 3.45 -4.88
C ALA A 43 5.66 4.28 -4.80
N PHE A 44 6.72 3.87 -5.49
CA PHE A 44 7.96 4.63 -5.57
C PHE A 44 7.76 5.99 -6.23
N ALA A 45 7.08 6.04 -7.37
CA ALA A 45 6.73 7.29 -8.06
C ALA A 45 5.82 8.20 -7.22
N ALA A 46 4.99 7.63 -6.34
CA ALA A 46 4.13 8.38 -5.42
C ALA A 46 4.89 9.16 -4.36
N LEU A 47 6.19 8.90 -4.14
CA LEU A 47 6.94 9.60 -3.09
C LEU A 47 7.13 11.10 -3.36
N SER A 48 6.86 11.57 -4.58
CA SER A 48 6.80 13.01 -4.91
C SER A 48 5.52 13.68 -4.38
N ASP A 49 4.46 12.92 -4.09
CA ASP A 49 3.23 13.43 -3.50
C ASP A 49 3.37 13.54 -1.97
N PRO A 50 3.15 14.72 -1.35
CA PRO A 50 3.34 14.92 0.08
C PRO A 50 2.53 13.97 0.97
N LEU A 51 1.29 13.62 0.58
CA LEU A 51 0.43 12.74 1.37
C LEU A 51 0.92 11.28 1.36
N SER A 52 1.41 10.84 0.20
CA SER A 52 2.04 9.53 0.02
C SER A 52 3.38 9.47 0.75
N ARG A 53 4.16 10.55 0.71
CA ARG A 53 5.43 10.68 1.44
C ARG A 53 5.24 10.63 2.95
N ALA A 54 4.31 11.40 3.49
CA ALA A 54 4.00 11.40 4.93
C ALA A 54 3.61 10.00 5.43
N TYR A 55 2.83 9.25 4.65
CA TYR A 55 2.48 7.87 4.99
C TYR A 55 3.69 6.94 4.97
N TYR A 56 4.55 7.06 3.96
CA TYR A 56 5.78 6.28 3.86
C TYR A 56 6.70 6.58 5.06
N ASP A 57 6.90 7.85 5.40
CA ASP A 57 7.75 8.26 6.52
C ASP A 57 7.19 7.78 7.87
N ARG A 58 5.87 7.85 8.08
CA ARG A 58 5.23 7.24 9.24
C ARG A 58 5.51 5.73 9.33
N LYS A 59 5.42 5.00 8.22
CA LYS A 59 5.74 3.57 8.20
C LYS A 59 7.23 3.29 8.46
N ARG A 60 8.12 4.17 8.03
CA ARG A 60 9.56 4.11 8.38
C ARG A 60 9.78 4.36 9.88
N ALA A 61 9.08 5.33 10.47
CA ALA A 61 9.12 5.63 11.90
C ALA A 61 8.59 4.48 12.77
N GLU A 62 7.59 3.72 12.26
CA GLU A 62 7.13 2.46 12.87
C GLU A 62 8.18 1.30 12.78
N GLY A 63 9.40 1.57 12.31
CA GLY A 63 10.49 0.59 12.23
C GLY A 63 10.47 -0.29 10.97
N LYS A 64 9.57 -0.05 10.01
CA LYS A 64 9.55 -0.84 8.77
C LYS A 64 10.76 -0.50 7.90
N LYS A 65 11.42 -1.53 7.33
CA LYS A 65 12.46 -1.36 6.30
C LYS A 65 11.90 -0.64 5.06
N HIS A 66 12.76 0.01 4.26
CA HIS A 66 12.39 0.75 3.06
C HIS A 66 11.41 -0.02 2.15
N ASN A 67 11.78 -1.23 1.73
CA ASN A 67 10.94 -2.06 0.86
C ASN A 67 9.61 -2.43 1.52
N ALA A 68 9.59 -2.69 2.83
CA ALA A 68 8.35 -2.98 3.55
C ALA A 68 7.43 -1.76 3.62
N ALA A 69 7.98 -0.56 3.86
CA ALA A 69 7.22 0.69 3.84
C ALA A 69 6.65 0.99 2.44
N LEU A 70 7.43 0.75 1.38
CA LEU A 70 6.94 0.84 -0.01
C LEU A 70 5.83 -0.15 -0.32
N ILE A 71 5.92 -1.39 0.17
CA ILE A 71 4.84 -2.37 -0.01
C ILE A 71 3.57 -1.94 0.75
N CYS A 72 3.70 -1.37 1.95
CA CYS A 72 2.57 -0.76 2.67
C CYS A 72 1.94 0.39 1.87
N LEU A 73 2.75 1.24 1.22
CA LEU A 73 2.25 2.31 0.36
C LEU A 73 1.59 1.76 -0.91
N ALA A 74 2.18 0.74 -1.55
CA ALA A 74 1.62 0.04 -2.70
C ALA A 74 0.25 -0.57 -2.38
N ARG A 75 0.10 -1.16 -1.19
CA ARG A 75 -1.19 -1.67 -0.69
C ARG A 75 -2.23 -0.55 -0.56
N ARG A 76 -1.85 0.64 -0.08
CA ARG A 76 -2.74 1.81 -0.03
C ARG A 76 -3.11 2.31 -1.43
N ARG A 77 -2.17 2.27 -2.38
CA ARG A 77 -2.42 2.64 -3.79
C ARG A 77 -3.43 1.72 -4.47
N VAL A 78 -3.49 0.44 -4.11
CA VAL A 78 -4.53 -0.47 -4.59
C VAL A 78 -5.93 0.03 -4.21
N ASP A 79 -6.12 0.55 -2.99
CA ASP A 79 -7.42 1.07 -2.57
C ASP A 79 -7.81 2.30 -3.39
N VAL A 80 -6.86 3.20 -3.65
CA VAL A 80 -7.07 4.39 -4.49
C VAL A 80 -7.43 3.99 -5.92
N LEU A 81 -6.67 3.07 -6.53
CA LEU A 81 -6.96 2.62 -7.90
C LEU A 81 -8.32 1.93 -7.97
N HIS A 82 -8.65 1.06 -7.01
CA HIS A 82 -9.96 0.42 -6.97
C HIS A 82 -11.09 1.45 -6.82
N ALA A 83 -10.91 2.51 -6.03
CA ALA A 83 -11.87 3.60 -5.92
C ALA A 83 -12.04 4.32 -7.27
N MET A 84 -10.94 4.70 -7.93
CA MET A 84 -10.96 5.35 -9.25
C MET A 84 -11.67 4.51 -10.30
N LEU A 85 -11.39 3.20 -10.35
CA LEU A 85 -12.05 2.27 -11.27
C LEU A 85 -13.54 2.14 -10.99
N ARG A 86 -13.95 2.20 -9.71
CA ARG A 86 -15.35 2.10 -9.31
C ARG A 86 -16.14 3.38 -9.62
N THR A 87 -15.55 4.55 -9.39
CA THR A 87 -16.20 5.85 -9.59
C THR A 87 -15.99 6.41 -11.00
N GLN A 88 -15.11 5.79 -11.79
CA GLN A 88 -14.65 6.28 -13.09
C GLN A 88 -14.08 7.71 -13.04
N THR A 89 -13.57 8.13 -11.88
CA THR A 89 -12.96 9.44 -11.70
C THR A 89 -11.45 9.32 -11.61
N PRO A 90 -10.67 10.16 -12.31
CA PRO A 90 -9.22 10.18 -12.17
C PRO A 90 -8.80 10.58 -10.76
N TYR A 91 -7.55 10.27 -10.41
CA TYR A 91 -6.98 10.66 -9.12
C TYR A 91 -6.92 12.18 -9.02
N GLN A 92 -7.48 12.72 -7.93
CA GLN A 92 -7.37 14.14 -7.61
C GLN A 92 -6.39 14.31 -6.44
N PRO A 93 -5.24 14.98 -6.65
CA PRO A 93 -4.30 15.24 -5.57
C PRO A 93 -4.99 16.16 -4.55
N LYS A 94 -4.99 15.74 -3.28
CA LYS A 94 -5.51 16.59 -2.21
C LYS A 94 -4.41 17.58 -1.80
N PRO A 95 -4.72 18.88 -1.66
CA PRO A 95 -3.76 19.86 -1.16
C PRO A 95 -3.22 19.43 0.21
N ALA A 96 -1.91 19.60 0.40
CA ALA A 96 -1.20 19.23 1.63
C ALA A 96 -1.70 20.00 2.88
N GLU A 97 -2.40 21.14 2.69
CA GLU A 97 -3.01 21.93 3.79
C GLU A 97 -3.88 21.10 4.72
N LYS A 98 -4.61 20.10 4.20
CA LYS A 98 -5.45 19.22 5.03
C LYS A 98 -4.66 18.28 5.95
N LEU A 99 -3.35 18.12 5.75
CA LEU A 99 -2.50 17.32 6.63
C LEU A 99 -2.10 18.08 7.91
N ALA A 100 -1.98 19.41 7.83
CA ALA A 100 -1.66 20.27 8.97
C ALA A 100 -2.85 20.47 9.92
N LEU A 101 -4.08 20.31 9.43
CA LEU A 101 -5.32 20.51 10.19
C LEU A 101 -5.81 19.25 10.92
N ALA A 102 -5.16 18.11 10.69
CA ALA A 102 -5.55 16.79 11.22
C ALA A 102 -4.47 16.14 12.12
N ALA A 103 -3.43 16.89 12.45
CA ALA A 103 -2.38 16.54 13.42
C ALA A 103 -2.62 17.30 14.72
#